data_AF-A0A7X8C6U3-F1
#
_entry.id   AF-A0A7X8C6U3-F1
#
_cell.length_a   1.000
_cell.length_b   1.000
_cell.length_c   1.000
_cell.angle_alpha   90.00
_cell.angle_beta   90.00
_cell.angle_gamma   90.00
#
_symmetry.space_group_name_H-M   'P 1'
#
loop_
_entity.id
_entity.type
_entity.pdbx_description
1 polymer ?
#
loop_
_entity_poly.entity_id
_entity_poly.type
_entity_poly.pdbx_seq_one_letter_code
_entity_poly.pdbx_strand_id
1 'polypeptide(L)'
;MKKAKNIIAIIEVILAFSPPIFSQNSIQLIEFWTDGNSESRTRQTISAASVFSWQDEINLATLVDGLHTFNARFKDEYGVWSPVETLFFVKQTNALGQGKLKKITALEYWMNGNSSNRTQRILNAQTTFAWEEL
;
A
#
# COMPACT_ATOMS: atom_id res chain seq x y z
N MET A 1 -10.86 15.98 -23.74
CA MET A 1 -11.03 16.02 -22.26
C MET A 1 -10.84 14.58 -21.74
N LYS A 2 -9.64 14.26 -21.23
CA LYS A 2 -9.34 12.91 -20.70
C LYS A 2 -10.06 12.74 -19.36
N LYS A 3 -11.01 11.81 -19.27
CA LYS A 3 -11.61 11.41 -18.00
C LYS A 3 -10.54 10.75 -17.15
N ALA A 4 -10.17 11.37 -16.03
CA ALA A 4 -9.38 10.72 -15.00
C ALA A 4 -10.18 9.51 -14.50
N LYS A 5 -9.55 8.33 -14.46
CA LYS A 5 -10.13 7.15 -13.83
C LYS A 5 -9.61 7.13 -12.40
N ASN A 6 -10.46 7.53 -11.47
CA ASN A 6 -10.17 7.48 -10.04
C ASN A 6 -10.46 6.05 -9.57
N ILE A 7 -9.45 5.37 -9.05
CA ILE A 7 -9.62 4.06 -8.40
C ILE A 7 -9.89 4.34 -6.92
N ILE A 8 -11.02 3.87 -6.41
CA ILE A 8 -11.37 3.94 -5.00
C ILE A 8 -10.97 2.60 -4.38
N ALA A 9 -10.01 2.61 -3.44
CA ALA A 9 -9.70 1.47 -2.60
C ALA A 9 -10.39 1.66 -1.25
N ILE A 10 -11.23 0.72 -0.85
CA ILE A 10 -11.92 0.71 0.45
C ILE A 10 -11.38 -0.49 1.21
N ILE A 11 -10.71 -0.25 2.33
CA ILE A 11 -10.29 -1.30 3.28
C ILE A 11 -11.11 -1.08 4.55
N GLU A 12 -12.05 -1.99 4.80
CA GLU A 12 -12.84 -2.01 6.04
C GLU A 12 -12.26 -3.08 6.97
N VAL A 13 -11.78 -2.67 8.15
CA VAL A 13 -11.37 -3.60 9.21
C VAL A 13 -12.55 -3.70 10.20
N ILE A 14 -13.24 -4.84 10.18
CA ILE A 14 -14.31 -5.16 11.16
C ILE A 14 -13.76 -6.20 12.14
N LEU A 15 -13.50 -5.78 13.39
CA LEU A 15 -13.14 -6.68 14.48
C LEU A 15 -14.41 -6.99 15.31
N ALA A 16 -15.00 -8.17 15.09
CA ALA A 16 -16.13 -8.65 15.88
C ALA A 16 -15.63 -9.53 17.05
N PHE A 17 -15.33 -8.93 18.19
CA PHE A 17 -15.23 -9.63 19.49
C PHE A 17 -15.77 -8.73 20.61
N SER A 18 -16.65 -9.30 21.45
CA SER A 18 -17.31 -8.67 22.60
C SER A 18 -16.32 -8.13 23.65
N PRO A 19 -16.68 -7.12 24.45
CA PRO A 19 -15.74 -6.10 24.88
C PRO A 19 -14.91 -6.49 26.11
N PRO A 20 -13.62 -6.15 26.09
CA PRO A 20 -12.99 -5.45 27.20
C PRO A 20 -13.05 -3.96 26.92
N ILE A 21 -13.17 -3.15 27.99
CA ILE A 21 -13.02 -1.70 27.93
C ILE A 21 -11.56 -1.42 27.58
N PHE A 22 -11.22 -1.49 26.30
CA PHE A 22 -10.05 -0.83 25.76
C PHE A 22 -10.50 0.58 25.44
N SER A 23 -9.83 1.59 26.00
CA SER A 23 -9.84 2.89 25.35
C SER A 23 -9.40 2.64 23.90
N GLN A 24 -10.24 2.97 22.93
CA GLN A 24 -9.84 2.88 21.55
C GLN A 24 -8.73 3.90 21.34
N ASN A 25 -7.49 3.42 21.13
CA ASN A 25 -6.36 4.32 20.89
C ASN A 25 -6.68 5.17 19.66
N SER A 26 -6.67 6.49 19.83
CA SER A 26 -6.94 7.38 18.70
C SER A 26 -5.72 7.43 17.77
N ILE A 27 -5.97 7.36 16.46
CA ILE A 27 -4.91 7.53 15.46
C ILE A 27 -4.58 9.03 15.37
N GLN A 28 -3.31 9.37 15.47
CA GLN A 28 -2.83 10.76 15.43
C GLN A 28 -2.00 11.09 14.20
N LEU A 29 -1.44 10.09 13.53
CA LEU A 29 -0.56 10.33 12.40
C LEU A 29 -0.55 9.16 11.43
N ILE A 30 -0.43 9.46 10.14
CA ILE A 30 -0.13 8.49 9.09
C ILE A 30 1.22 8.82 8.46
N GLU A 31 2.00 7.78 8.17
CA GLU A 31 3.13 7.85 7.26
C GLU A 31 2.85 7.00 6.03
N PHE A 32 3.19 7.54 4.86
CA PHE A 32 3.10 6.79 3.61
C PHE A 32 4.23 7.14 2.65
N TRP A 33 4.61 6.18 1.80
CA TRP A 33 5.65 6.33 0.79
C TRP A 33 5.45 5.36 -0.37
N THR A 34 5.99 5.72 -1.53
CA THR A 34 6.05 4.86 -2.70
C THR A 34 7.47 4.35 -2.89
N ASP A 35 7.61 3.03 -3.05
CA ASP A 35 8.89 2.32 -3.25
C ASP A 35 9.95 2.55 -2.17
N GLY A 36 10.98 1.70 -2.19
CA GLY A 36 12.12 1.85 -1.29
C GLY A 36 11.74 1.76 0.18
N ASN A 37 12.47 2.50 1.01
CA ASN A 37 12.31 2.49 2.46
C ASN A 37 11.60 3.76 2.96
N SER A 38 11.44 3.84 4.28
CA SER A 38 10.71 4.95 4.92
C SER A 38 11.49 6.29 5.01
N GLU A 39 12.62 6.46 4.31
CA GLU A 39 13.42 7.69 4.37
C GLU A 39 12.73 8.87 3.67
N SER A 40 11.99 8.62 2.59
CA SER A 40 11.29 9.64 1.78
C SER A 40 9.78 9.70 2.07
N ARG A 41 9.36 9.29 3.26
CA ARG A 41 7.95 9.23 3.65
C ARG A 41 7.31 10.60 3.85
N THR A 42 6.06 10.69 3.42
CA THR A 42 5.16 11.78 3.76
C THR A 42 4.52 11.51 5.11
N ARG A 43 4.31 12.55 5.91
CA ARG A 43 3.67 12.47 7.22
C ARG A 43 2.50 13.42 7.27
N GLN A 44 1.36 12.93 7.75
CA GLN A 44 0.15 13.73 7.92
C GLN A 44 -0.39 13.53 9.33
N THR A 45 -0.54 14.63 10.06
CA THR A 45 -1.20 14.64 11.37
C THR A 45 -2.71 14.54 11.20
N ILE A 46 -3.33 13.77 12.06
CA ILE A 46 -4.76 13.48 12.06
C ILE A 46 -5.32 13.96 13.39
N SER A 47 -6.47 14.63 13.36
CA SER A 47 -7.20 14.95 14.57
C SER A 47 -7.70 13.65 15.21
N ALA A 48 -7.41 13.47 16.50
CA ALA A 48 -7.82 12.29 17.25
C ALA A 48 -9.31 11.97 17.02
N ALA A 49 -9.57 10.78 16.46
CA ALA A 49 -10.91 10.28 16.20
C ALA A 49 -10.99 8.81 16.65
N SER A 50 -12.12 8.41 17.19
CA SER A 50 -12.39 7.00 17.55
C SER A 50 -12.47 6.12 16.31
N VAL A 51 -12.98 6.64 15.20
CA VAL A 51 -12.97 5.97 13.89
C VAL A 51 -12.33 6.91 12.88
N PHE A 52 -11.26 6.45 12.23
CA PHE A 52 -10.56 7.21 11.21
C PHE A 52 -10.63 6.49 9.86
N SER A 53 -11.07 7.20 8.83
CA SER A 53 -11.04 6.76 7.44
C SER A 53 -10.08 7.66 6.68
N TRP A 54 -8.97 7.10 6.21
CA TRP A 54 -7.99 7.84 5.42
C TRP A 54 -8.38 7.85 3.95
N GLN A 55 -8.47 9.04 3.36
CA GLN A 55 -8.70 9.25 1.94
C GLN A 55 -7.78 10.40 1.48
N ASP A 56 -6.87 10.12 0.56
CA ASP A 56 -5.94 11.12 0.03
C ASP A 56 -5.65 10.86 -1.45
N GLU A 57 -5.35 11.92 -2.20
CA GLU A 57 -4.94 11.84 -3.60
C GLU A 57 -3.42 11.78 -3.70
N ILE A 58 -2.90 10.58 -3.88
CA ILE A 58 -1.45 10.38 -3.97
C ILE A 58 -0.96 10.71 -5.39
N ASN A 59 -0.09 11.71 -5.49
CA ASN A 59 0.52 12.08 -6.77
C ASN A 59 1.61 11.07 -7.17
N LEU A 60 1.32 10.26 -8.20
CA LEU A 60 2.22 9.25 -8.74
C LEU A 60 2.88 9.67 -10.06
N ALA A 61 2.81 10.95 -10.44
CA ALA A 61 3.27 11.43 -11.74
C ALA A 61 4.78 11.26 -11.96
N THR A 62 5.56 11.29 -10.89
CA THR A 62 7.03 11.14 -10.93
C THR A 62 7.48 9.69 -11.05
N LEU A 63 6.61 8.72 -10.77
CA LEU A 63 6.94 7.31 -10.91
C LEU A 63 7.07 6.93 -12.38
N VAL A 64 8.02 6.05 -12.69
CA VAL A 64 8.15 5.46 -14.03
C VAL A 64 7.03 4.44 -14.28
N ASP A 65 6.91 3.92 -15.50
CA ASP A 65 5.96 2.84 -15.75
C ASP A 65 6.55 1.50 -15.32
N GLY A 66 5.83 0.77 -14.48
CA GLY A 66 6.33 -0.46 -13.88
C GLY A 66 5.54 -0.92 -12.67
N LEU A 67 6.08 -1.94 -12.00
CA LEU A 67 5.59 -2.42 -10.71
C LEU A 67 6.14 -1.51 -9.61
N HIS A 68 5.26 -1.08 -8.72
CA HIS A 68 5.57 -0.22 -7.59
C HIS A 68 4.92 -0.75 -6.32
N THR A 69 5.40 -0.25 -5.19
CA THR A 69 4.80 -0.47 -3.87
C THR A 69 4.27 0.85 -3.30
N PHE A 70 3.09 0.80 -2.71
CA PHE A 70 2.59 1.83 -1.82
C PHE A 70 2.63 1.28 -0.40
N ASN A 71 3.25 2.01 0.51
CA ASN A 71 3.45 1.59 1.89
C ASN A 71 2.79 2.62 2.80
N ALA A 72 2.08 2.16 3.83
CA ALA A 72 1.48 3.04 4.83
C ALA A 72 1.53 2.43 6.23
N ARG A 73 1.56 3.29 7.24
CA ARG A 73 1.41 2.92 8.65
C ARG A 73 0.81 4.05 9.47
N PHE A 74 0.17 3.69 10.56
CA PHE A 74 -0.50 4.62 11.46
C PHE A 74 0.24 4.70 12.79
N LYS A 75 0.22 5.87 13.41
CA LYS A 75 0.67 6.11 14.77
C LYS A 75 -0.54 6.43 15.64
N ASP A 76 -0.61 5.77 16.78
CA ASP A 76 -1.62 6.09 17.79
C ASP A 76 -1.18 7.22 18.73
N GLU A 77 -2.09 7.63 19.61
CA GLU A 77 -1.88 8.67 20.61
C GLU A 77 -0.81 8.38 21.66
N TYR A 78 -0.47 7.10 21.86
CA TYR A 78 0.62 6.68 22.75
C TYR A 78 1.96 6.64 22.01
N GLY A 79 1.98 6.99 20.72
CA GLY A 79 3.16 6.98 19.89
C GLY A 79 3.56 5.60 19.39
N VAL A 80 2.66 4.60 19.48
CA VAL A 80 2.87 3.25 18.96
C VAL A 80 2.56 3.24 17.47
N TRP A 81 3.44 2.61 16.70
CA TRP A 81 3.25 2.42 15.26
C TRP A 81 2.58 1.09 14.94
N SER A 82 1.66 1.09 13.99
CA SER A 82 1.22 -0.14 13.34
C SER A 82 2.37 -0.78 12.55
N PRO A 83 2.26 -2.07 12.21
CA PRO A 83 3.00 -2.65 11.09
C PRO A 83 2.79 -1.83 9.81
N VAL A 84 3.73 -1.98 8.88
CA VAL A 84 3.61 -1.38 7.54
C VAL A 84 2.69 -2.26 6.70
N GLU A 85 1.64 -1.66 6.17
CA GLU A 85 0.81 -2.25 5.13
C GLU A 85 1.40 -1.90 3.76
N THR A 86 1.61 -2.91 2.92
CA THR A 86 2.20 -2.74 1.58
C THR A 86 1.23 -3.22 0.51
N LEU A 87 0.90 -2.33 -0.42
CA LEU A 87 0.09 -2.62 -1.61
C LEU A 87 0.97 -2.57 -2.86
N PHE A 88 0.87 -3.60 -3.70
CA PHE A 88 1.52 -3.65 -5.00
C PHE A 88 0.61 -3.08 -6.08
N PHE A 89 1.13 -2.24 -6.98
CA PHE A 89 0.39 -1.73 -8.12
C PHE A 89 1.28 -1.58 -9.35
N VAL A 90 0.67 -1.63 -10.53
CA VAL A 90 1.37 -1.41 -11.80
C VAL A 90 0.98 -0.05 -12.37
N LYS A 91 1.93 0.88 -12.45
CA LYS A 91 1.75 2.14 -13.16
C LYS A 91 1.97 1.93 -14.65
N GLN A 92 1.03 2.38 -15.46
CA GLN A 92 1.11 2.32 -16.92
C GLN A 92 0.61 3.63 -17.51
N THR A 93 1.49 4.31 -18.24
CA THR A 93 1.13 5.48 -19.02
C THR A 93 0.61 4.98 -20.36
N ASN A 94 -0.70 5.09 -20.56
CA ASN A 94 -1.29 4.83 -21.87
C ASN A 94 -0.93 6.00 -22.81
N ALA A 95 0.26 5.94 -23.42
CA ALA A 95 0.51 6.65 -24.67
C ALA A 95 -0.48 6.07 -25.69
N LEU A 96 -1.52 6.84 -26.02
CA LEU A 96 -2.60 6.59 -27.00
C LEU A 96 -2.37 5.36 -27.91
N GLY A 97 -2.63 4.16 -27.39
CA GLY A 97 -2.64 2.90 -28.16
C GLY A 97 -1.29 2.23 -28.47
N GLN A 98 -0.15 2.62 -27.89
CA GLN A 98 1.15 2.01 -28.22
C GLN A 98 1.98 1.49 -27.02
N GLY A 99 1.50 1.66 -25.79
CA GLY A 99 2.19 1.12 -24.61
C GLY A 99 2.04 -0.39 -24.49
N LYS A 100 3.14 -1.15 -24.60
CA LYS A 100 3.16 -2.57 -24.21
C LYS A 100 2.81 -2.66 -22.72
N LEU A 101 1.65 -3.23 -22.39
CA LEU A 101 1.22 -3.45 -21.01
C LEU A 101 2.34 -4.15 -20.25
N LYS A 102 2.82 -3.52 -19.17
CA LYS A 102 3.77 -4.15 -18.25
C LYS A 102 3.02 -5.25 -17.49
N LYS A 103 3.58 -6.45 -17.52
CA LYS A 103 3.00 -7.61 -16.85
C LYS A 103 3.91 -8.03 -15.69
N ILE A 104 3.31 -8.48 -14.61
CA ILE A 104 3.99 -9.19 -13.53
C ILE A 104 4.34 -10.57 -14.06
N THR A 105 5.62 -10.93 -14.02
CA THR A 105 6.15 -12.18 -14.61
C THR A 105 6.91 -13.04 -13.60
N ALA A 106 7.19 -12.50 -12.43
CA ALA A 106 7.79 -13.24 -11.32
C ALA A 106 7.41 -12.56 -10.00
N LEU A 107 7.52 -13.35 -8.94
CA LEU A 107 7.44 -12.92 -7.55
C LEU A 107 8.71 -13.40 -6.85
N GLU A 108 9.30 -12.56 -6.01
CA GLU A 108 10.36 -12.94 -5.08
C GLU A 108 9.92 -12.62 -3.65
N TYR A 109 10.20 -13.53 -2.71
CA TYR A 109 9.85 -13.36 -1.30
C TYR A 109 10.92 -13.93 -0.36
N TRP A 110 11.02 -13.36 0.84
CA TRP A 110 11.93 -13.79 1.90
C TRP A 110 11.36 -13.40 3.26
N MET A 111 11.86 -14.02 4.33
CA MET A 111 11.45 -13.73 5.71
C MET A 111 12.56 -13.01 6.48
N ASN A 112 12.17 -12.24 7.50
CA ASN A 112 13.06 -11.61 8.47
C ASN A 112 14.22 -10.81 7.85
N GLY A 113 13.95 -10.10 6.75
CA GLY A 113 14.96 -9.28 6.07
C GLY A 113 16.06 -10.06 5.32
N ASN A 114 15.99 -11.39 5.26
CA ASN A 114 16.98 -12.25 4.60
C ASN A 114 16.83 -12.26 3.07
N SER A 115 17.02 -11.12 2.42
CA SER A 115 16.91 -10.97 0.96
C SER A 115 17.97 -11.76 0.17
N SER A 116 19.07 -12.13 0.83
CA SER A 116 20.11 -13.00 0.27
C SER A 116 19.61 -14.42 0.00
N ASN A 117 18.63 -14.91 0.77
CA ASN A 117 18.02 -16.24 0.62
C ASN A 117 16.55 -16.14 0.18
N ARG A 118 16.29 -15.28 -0.80
CA ARG A 118 14.95 -15.11 -1.37
C ARG A 118 14.55 -16.30 -2.25
N THR A 119 13.27 -16.64 -2.21
CA THR A 119 12.66 -17.62 -3.12
C THR A 119 11.99 -16.89 -4.28
N GLN A 120 12.24 -17.36 -5.50
CA GLN A 120 11.63 -16.83 -6.72
C GLN A 120 10.60 -17.80 -7.26
N ARG A 121 9.43 -17.29 -7.64
CA ARG A 121 8.40 -18.00 -8.40
C ARG A 121 8.20 -17.30 -9.74
N ILE A 122 8.33 -18.07 -10.82
CA ILE A 122 7.99 -17.58 -12.16
C ILE A 122 6.47 -17.62 -12.31
N LEU A 123 5.90 -16.53 -12.82
CA LEU A 123 4.47 -16.36 -12.98
C LEU A 123 4.13 -16.25 -14.47
N ASN A 124 2.95 -16.75 -14.81
CA ASN A 124 2.34 -16.39 -16.10
C ASN A 124 2.08 -14.88 -16.10
N ALA A 125 2.36 -14.26 -17.25
CA ALA A 125 2.36 -12.82 -17.35
C ALA A 125 0.94 -12.25 -17.12
N GLN A 126 0.77 -11.55 -16.00
CA GLN A 126 -0.53 -11.07 -15.50
C GLN A 126 -0.48 -9.59 -15.09
N THR A 127 -1.64 -8.94 -15.02
CA THR A 127 -1.76 -7.51 -14.66
C THR A 127 -2.17 -7.30 -13.20
N THR A 128 -2.60 -8.35 -12.53
CA THR A 128 -3.00 -8.40 -11.12
C THR A 128 -2.40 -9.65 -10.53
N PHE A 129 -1.96 -9.60 -9.28
CA PHE A 129 -1.50 -10.78 -8.55
C PHE A 129 -2.18 -10.76 -7.18
N ALA A 130 -3.03 -11.75 -6.93
CA ALA A 130 -3.61 -11.99 -5.62
C ALA A 130 -2.74 -13.02 -4.90
N TRP A 131 -2.31 -12.69 -3.68
CA TRP A 131 -1.65 -13.64 -2.82
C TRP A 131 -2.72 -14.58 -2.24
N GLU A 132 -2.99 -15.68 -2.95
CA GLU A 132 -4.01 -16.69 -2.55
C GLU A 132 -3.40 -17.93 -1.86
N GLU A 133 -2.16 -17.86 -1.38
CA GLU A 133 -1.50 -18.99 -0.72
C GLU A 133 -1.24 -18.70 0.76
N LEU A 134 -2.33 -18.63 1.53
CA LEU A 134 -2.42 -19.06 2.94
C LEU A 134 -3.81 -19.63 3.22
#